data_AF-A0A9Y1BM45-F1
#
_entry.id   AF-A0A9Y1BM45-F1
#
_cell.length_a   1.000
_cell.length_b   1.000
_cell.length_c   1.000
_cell.angle_alpha   90.00
_cell.angle_beta   90.00
_cell.angle_gamma   90.00
#
_symmetry.space_group_name_H-M   'P 1'
#
loop_
_entity.id
_entity.type
_entity.pdbx_description
1 polymer ?
#
loop_
_entity_poly.entity_id
_entity_poly.type
_entity_poly.pdbx_seq_one_letter_code
_entity_poly.pdbx_strand_id
1 'polypeptide(L)'
;MILVECYADERLVRTLLPELSKKEYSHAGNKTGVIKRLIKIKNGKKYIGLVDRDPHSNPPGFFHNFTLLENHEESKISIYFFKKKTMLNLSLLNLNLKDGL
;
A
#
# COMPACT_ATOMS: atom_id res chain seq x y z
N MET A 1 1.63 -6.34 7.98
CA MET A 1 2.93 -6.70 7.38
C MET A 1 3.55 -5.48 6.74
N ILE A 2 4.84 -5.24 6.97
CA ILE A 2 5.59 -4.10 6.45
C ILE A 2 6.39 -4.54 5.21
N LEU A 3 6.22 -3.85 4.11
CA LEU A 3 6.97 -4.07 2.87
C LEU A 3 8.04 -2.98 2.77
N VAL A 4 9.29 -3.39 2.62
CA VAL A 4 10.42 -2.45 2.52
C VAL A 4 11.12 -2.58 1.18
N GLU A 5 11.71 -1.48 0.71
CA GLU A 5 12.40 -1.42 -0.57
C GLU A 5 13.73 -2.16 -0.54
N CYS A 6 14.56 -1.90 0.47
CA CYS A 6 15.94 -2.38 0.53
C CYS A 6 16.28 -3.10 1.86
N TYR A 7 17.51 -3.64 1.94
CA TYR A 7 18.02 -4.28 3.16
C TYR A 7 18.30 -3.30 4.30
N ALA A 8 18.62 -2.04 4.00
CA ALA A 8 18.82 -1.02 5.02
C ALA A 8 17.51 -0.71 5.75
N ASP A 9 16.41 -0.56 5.01
CA ASP A 9 15.07 -0.39 5.57
C ASP A 9 14.63 -1.61 6.40
N GLU A 10 14.96 -2.82 5.94
CA GLU A 10 14.69 -4.04 6.72
C GLU A 10 15.41 -4.01 8.07
N ARG A 11 16.68 -3.60 8.08
CA ARG A 11 17.47 -3.42 9.31
C ARG A 11 16.83 -2.37 10.20
N LEU A 12 16.42 -1.24 9.65
CA LEU A 12 15.76 -0.16 10.39
C LEU A 12 14.49 -0.66 11.08
N VAL A 13 13.59 -1.32 10.34
CA VAL A 13 12.35 -1.88 10.89
C VAL A 13 12.64 -2.86 12.03
N ARG A 14 13.63 -3.74 11.84
CA ARG A 14 14.02 -4.72 12.87
C ARG A 14 14.59 -4.08 14.13
N THR A 15 15.29 -2.97 13.99
CA THR A 15 15.89 -2.25 15.12
C THR A 15 14.85 -1.44 15.88
N LEU A 16 13.92 -0.79 15.18
CA LEU A 16 12.90 0.06 15.79
C LEU A 16 11.71 -0.72 16.34
N LEU A 17 11.38 -1.88 15.74
CA LEU A 17 10.24 -2.72 16.10
C LEU A 17 10.71 -4.16 16.37
N PRO A 18 11.53 -4.39 17.41
CA PRO A 18 12.15 -5.69 17.70
C PRO A 18 11.14 -6.81 18.00
N GLU A 19 9.91 -6.46 18.40
CA GLU A 19 8.82 -7.39 18.65
C GLU A 19 8.22 -8.00 17.37
N LEU A 20 8.46 -7.41 16.19
CA LEU A 20 7.96 -7.94 14.93
C LEU A 20 8.74 -9.18 14.50
N SER A 21 8.01 -10.25 14.26
CA SER A 21 8.56 -11.48 13.70
C SER A 21 8.92 -11.30 12.22
N LYS A 22 9.81 -12.16 11.69
CA LYS A 22 10.17 -12.19 10.26
C LYS A 22 8.98 -12.39 9.30
N LYS A 23 7.82 -12.82 9.80
CA LYS A 23 6.59 -12.97 9.01
C LYS A 23 5.82 -11.65 8.86
N GLU A 24 6.20 -10.64 9.63
CA GLU A 24 5.51 -9.35 9.71
C GLU A 24 6.19 -8.26 8.91
N TYR A 25 7.36 -8.52 8.33
CA TYR A 25 7.97 -7.65 7.33
C TYR A 25 8.56 -8.46 6.17
N SER A 26 8.74 -7.83 5.00
CA SER A 26 9.32 -8.47 3.83
C SER A 26 10.02 -7.45 2.93
N HIS A 27 11.25 -7.78 2.53
CA HIS A 27 11.98 -7.07 1.50
C HIS A 27 11.36 -7.31 0.11
N ALA A 28 11.07 -6.23 -0.61
CA ALA A 28 10.45 -6.27 -1.93
C ALA A 28 11.45 -6.09 -3.08
N GLY A 29 12.70 -5.70 -2.79
CA GLY A 29 13.81 -5.58 -3.74
C GLY A 29 13.89 -4.26 -4.51
N ASN A 30 12.80 -3.49 -4.57
CA ASN A 30 12.75 -2.13 -5.10
C ASN A 30 11.39 -1.48 -4.79
N LYS A 31 11.32 -0.16 -4.95
CA LYS A 31 10.11 0.68 -4.84
C LYS A 31 8.90 0.14 -5.61
N THR A 32 9.12 -0.25 -6.87
CA THR A 32 8.05 -0.81 -7.71
C THR A 32 7.50 -2.12 -7.16
N GLY A 33 8.35 -2.95 -6.57
CA GLY A 33 8.03 -4.22 -5.95
C GLY A 33 7.14 -4.03 -4.72
N VAL A 34 7.46 -3.04 -3.87
CA VAL A 34 6.63 -2.65 -2.72
C VAL A 34 5.22 -2.29 -3.19
N ILE A 35 5.12 -1.35 -4.14
CA ILE A 35 3.82 -0.85 -4.63
C ILE A 35 3.00 -1.95 -5.30
N LYS A 36 3.61 -2.77 -6.17
CA LYS A 36 2.91 -3.88 -6.84
C LYS A 36 2.38 -4.89 -5.83
N ARG A 37 3.14 -5.20 -4.77
CA ARG A 37 2.68 -6.09 -3.70
C ARG A 37 1.52 -5.46 -2.93
N LEU A 38 1.60 -4.16 -2.60
CA LEU A 38 0.52 -3.43 -1.93
C LEU A 38 -0.82 -3.50 -2.71
N ILE A 39 -0.77 -3.32 -4.03
CA ILE A 39 -1.97 -3.35 -4.88
C ILE A 39 -2.55 -4.77 -5.01
N LYS A 40 -1.70 -5.80 -5.00
CA LYS A 40 -2.11 -7.21 -5.20
C LYS A 40 -2.73 -7.86 -3.96
N ILE A 41 -2.63 -7.25 -2.78
CA ILE A 41 -3.19 -7.81 -1.54
C ILE A 41 -4.70 -8.01 -1.70
N LYS A 42 -5.15 -9.23 -1.39
CA LYS A 42 -6.57 -9.60 -1.30
C LYS A 42 -7.07 -9.34 0.12
N ASN A 43 -8.36 -9.05 0.24
CA ASN A 43 -9.02 -8.56 1.46
C ASN A 43 -8.64 -9.34 2.73
N GLY A 44 -8.49 -8.61 3.85
CA GLY A 44 -8.41 -9.16 5.21
C GLY A 44 -7.11 -8.89 5.98
N LYS A 45 -6.00 -8.52 5.32
CA LYS A 45 -4.73 -8.22 5.99
C LYS A 45 -4.27 -6.78 5.74
N LYS A 46 -3.84 -6.10 6.80
CA LYS A 46 -3.26 -4.74 6.74
C LYS A 46 -1.79 -4.81 6.36
N TYR A 47 -1.39 -4.02 5.36
CA TYR A 47 0.00 -3.87 4.93
C TYR A 47 0.38 -2.40 4.88
N ILE A 48 1.64 -2.14 5.17
CA ILE A 48 2.26 -0.82 5.08
C ILE A 48 3.47 -0.99 4.16
N GLY A 49 3.67 -0.07 3.22
CA GLY A 49 4.89 -0.02 2.42
C GLY A 49 5.72 1.18 2.83
N LEU A 50 7.02 0.96 3.04
CA LEU A 50 8.02 2.00 3.21
C LEU A 50 8.84 2.07 1.93
N VAL A 51 8.91 3.27 1.34
CA VAL A 51 9.61 3.54 0.08
C VAL A 51 10.28 4.91 0.15
N ASP A 52 11.44 5.03 -0.48
CA ASP A 52 12.11 6.32 -0.58
C ASP A 52 11.45 7.20 -1.64
N ARG A 53 11.42 8.51 -1.39
CA ARG A 53 10.82 9.48 -2.33
C ARG A 53 11.66 9.61 -3.60
N ASP A 54 12.99 9.54 -3.47
CA ASP A 54 13.98 9.64 -4.55
C ASP A 54 13.68 10.76 -5.55
N PRO A 55 14.14 12.00 -5.30
CA PRO A 55 13.73 13.19 -6.06
C PRO A 55 14.11 13.16 -7.55
N HIS A 56 15.08 12.32 -7.94
CA HIS A 56 15.51 12.15 -9.34
C HIS A 56 14.89 10.92 -10.02
N SER A 57 14.01 10.20 -9.33
CA SER A 57 13.31 9.03 -9.87
C SER A 57 11.87 9.39 -10.23
N ASN A 58 11.38 8.89 -11.35
CA ASN A 58 9.96 8.97 -11.63
C ASN A 58 9.18 8.10 -10.63
N PRO A 59 8.11 8.61 -10.01
CA PRO A 59 7.26 7.77 -9.18
C PRO A 59 6.71 6.62 -10.02
N PRO A 60 6.63 5.39 -9.48
CA PRO A 60 6.13 4.26 -10.26
C PRO A 60 4.74 4.55 -10.79
N GLY A 61 4.48 4.15 -12.03
CA GLY A 61 3.24 4.50 -12.73
C GLY A 61 1.98 4.16 -11.96
N PHE A 62 2.00 3.20 -11.02
CA PHE A 62 0.84 2.83 -10.19
C PHE A 62 0.61 3.73 -8.96
N PHE A 63 1.51 4.66 -8.66
CA PHE A 63 1.45 5.53 -7.48
C PHE A 63 0.23 6.46 -7.51
N HIS A 64 -0.26 6.84 -8.69
CA HIS A 64 -1.50 7.63 -8.84
C HIS A 64 -2.75 6.95 -8.27
N ASN A 65 -2.71 5.64 -8.02
CA ASN A 65 -3.82 4.93 -7.38
C ASN A 65 -3.89 5.15 -5.86
N PHE A 66 -2.88 5.81 -5.28
CA PHE A 66 -2.82 6.13 -3.88
C PHE A 66 -3.26 7.57 -3.66
N THR A 67 -4.00 7.79 -2.59
CA THR A 67 -4.44 9.11 -2.13
C THR A 67 -3.53 9.56 -0.99
N LEU A 68 -3.00 10.77 -1.05
CA LEU A 68 -2.28 11.38 0.07
C LEU A 68 -3.25 11.56 1.24
N LEU A 69 -2.90 11.02 2.40
CA LEU A 69 -3.65 11.21 3.64
C LEU A 69 -3.02 12.30 4.50
N GLU A 70 -1.71 12.22 4.71
CA GLU A 70 -0.97 13.13 5.59
C GLU A 70 0.37 13.48 4.96
N ASN A 71 0.80 14.72 5.19
CA ASN A 71 2.12 15.19 4.79
C ASN A 71 2.80 15.86 5.99
N HIS A 72 3.89 15.29 6.45
CA HIS A 72 4.71 15.77 7.56
C HIS A 72 5.96 16.43 6.99
N GLU A 73 5.89 17.73 6.72
CA GLU A 73 6.95 18.45 5.99
C GLU A 73 8.27 18.51 6.75
N GLU A 74 8.23 18.71 8.08
CA GLU A 74 9.42 18.78 8.92
C GLU A 74 10.25 17.49 8.87
N SER A 75 9.57 16.34 8.93
CA SER A 75 10.21 15.02 8.86
C SER A 75 10.37 14.51 7.43
N LYS A 76 9.84 15.23 6.43
CA LYS A 76 9.79 14.85 5.01
C LYS A 76 9.11 13.49 4.77
N ILE A 77 8.11 13.16 5.59
CA ILE A 77 7.34 11.91 5.50
C ILE A 77 5.95 12.21 4.94
N SER A 78 5.51 11.39 3.98
CA SER A 78 4.15 11.49 3.43
C SER A 78 3.45 10.13 3.53
N ILE A 79 2.22 10.13 4.02
CA ILE A 79 1.40 8.93 4.23
C ILE A 79 0.36 8.84 3.13
N TYR A 80 0.34 7.71 2.44
CA TYR A 80 -0.55 7.45 1.33
C TYR A 80 -1.46 6.25 1.59
N PHE A 81 -2.69 6.32 1.10
CA PHE A 81 -3.69 5.26 1.23
C PHE A 81 -4.13 4.74 -0.12
N PHE A 82 -4.16 3.41 -0.26
CA PHE A 82 -4.69 2.74 -1.43
C PHE A 82 -6.05 2.13 -1.10
N LYS A 83 -7.12 2.72 -1.63
CA LYS A 83 -8.45 2.10 -1.63
C LYS A 83 -8.62 1.34 -2.93
N LYS A 84 -8.66 0.01 -2.84
CA LYS A 84 -9.03 -0.80 -4.00
C LYS A 84 -10.46 -0.44 -4.41
N LYS A 85 -10.65 -0.01 -5.65
CA LYS A 85 -11.98 0.23 -6.21
C LYS A 85 -12.71 -1.12 -6.27
N THR A 86 -13.68 -1.32 -5.38
CA THR A 86 -14.60 -2.45 -5.49
C THR A 86 -15.50 -2.19 -6.69
N MET A 87 -15.45 -3.07 -7.69
CA MET A 87 -16.48 -3.09 -8.73
C MET A 87 -17.77 -3.56 -8.06
N LEU A 88 -18.61 -2.62 -7.62
CA LEU A 88 -20.03 -2.91 -7.43
C LEU A 88 -20.60 -3.12 -8.83
N ASN A 89 -20.96 -4.36 -9.15
CA ASN A 89 -21.61 -4.66 -10.42
C ASN A 89 -23.04 -4.12 -10.35
N LEU A 90 -23.26 -2.91 -10.86
CA LEU A 90 -24.56 -2.23 -10.88
C LEU A 90 -25.66 -3.03 -11.60
N SER A 91 -25.30 -4.04 -12.41
CA SER A 91 -26.26 -4.94 -13.04
C SER A 91 -27.02 -5.84 -12.05
N LEU A 92 -26.42 -6.17 -10.89
CA LEU A 92 -27.08 -6.97 -9.85
C LEU A 92 -28.06 -6.16 -9.00
N LEU A 93 -27.88 -4.84 -8.89
CA LEU A 93 -28.79 -3.97 -8.14
C LEU A 93 -30.09 -3.68 -8.90
N ASN A 94 -30.05 -3.70 -10.23
CA ASN A 94 -31.23 -3.46 -11.08
C ASN A 94 -32.13 -4.69 -11.29
N LEU A 95 -31.72 -5.88 -10.84
CA LEU A 95 -32.53 -7.10 -10.95
C LEU A 95 -33.53 -7.28 -9.80
N ASN A 96 -33.33 -6.64 -8.64
CA ASN A 96 -34.20 -6.79 -7.47
C ASN A 96 -35.27 -5.69 -7.30
N LEU A 97 -35.36 -4.73 -8.23
CA LEU A 97 -36.34 -3.62 -8.15
C LEU A 97 -37.49 -3.75 -9.15
N LYS A 98 -37.59 -4.85 -9.90
CA LYS A 98 -38.64 -5.07 -10.90
C LYS A 98 -39.62 -6.19 -10.61
N ASP A 99 -39.42 -6.97 -9.54
CA ASP A 99 -40.28 -8.11 -9.19
C ASP A 99 -41.24 -7.81 -8.01
N GLY A 100 -41.59 -6.54 -7.80
CA GLY A 100 -42.52 -6.18 -6.72
C GLY A 100 -43.13 -4.80 -6.92
N LEU A 101 -44.09 -4.71 -7.85
CA LEU A 101 -45.23 -3.79 -7.85
C LEU A 101 -46.30 -4.32 -8.81
#